data_AF-A0A7G7KL85-F1
#
_entry.id   AF-A0A7G7KL85-F1
#
_cell.length_a   1.000
_cell.length_b   1.000
_cell.length_c   1.000
_cell.angle_alpha   90.00
_cell.angle_beta   90.00
_cell.angle_gamma   90.00
#
_symmetry.space_group_name_H-M   'P 1'
#
loop_
_entity.id
_entity.type
_entity.pdbx_description
1 polymer ?
#
loop_
_entity_poly.entity_id
_entity_poly.type
_entity_poly.pdbx_seq_one_letter_code
_entity_poly.pdbx_strand_id
1 'polypeptide(L)' 'MLLRLRLLLASLGGGVLLLLILCLGAQNLDQRTRLNLGFGRTAELPTGFLLGVSLVIGVISGGAASALLVPGRDQASGRE' A
#
# COMPACT_ATOMS: atom_id res chain seq x y z
N MET A 1 -22.93 -0.61 0.60
CA MET A 1 -21.78 -0.75 1.53
C MET A 1 -20.93 -2.00 1.31
N LEU A 2 -21.51 -3.16 0.99
CA LEU A 2 -20.79 -4.43 0.86
C LEU A 2 -19.62 -4.39 -0.14
N LEU A 3 -19.78 -3.70 -1.28
CA LEU A 3 -18.71 -3.49 -2.25
C LEU A 3 -17.54 -2.65 -1.69
N ARG A 4 -17.84 -1.55 -0.98
CA ARG A 4 -16.83 -0.69 -0.33
C ARG A 4 -16.03 -1.48 0.69
N LEU A 5 -16.72 -2.27 1.51
CA LEU A 5 -16.10 -3.14 2.50
C LEU A 5 -15.21 -4.21 1.86
N ARG A 6 -15.68 -4.85 0.78
CA ARG A 6 -14.87 -5.81 0.00
C ARG A 6 -13.63 -5.15 -0.60
N LEU A 7 -13.74 -3.95 -1.17
CA LEU A 7 -12.58 -3.22 -1.67
C LEU A 7 -11.58 -2.94 -0.55
N LEU A 8 -12.04 -2.41 0.58
CA LEU A 8 -11.18 -2.14 1.73
C LEU A 8 -10.46 -3.40 2.20
N LEU A 9 -11.20 -4.49 2.42
CA LEU A 9 -10.62 -5.76 2.86
C LEU A 9 -9.64 -6.34 1.84
N ALA A 10 -9.94 -6.25 0.53
CA ALA A 10 -9.05 -6.72 -0.52
C ALA A 10 -7.76 -5.89 -0.58
N SER A 11 -7.85 -4.57 -0.45
CA SER A 11 -6.69 -3.68 -0.44
C SER A 11 -5.83 -3.83 0.81
N LEU A 12 -6.46 -4.01 1.98
CA LEU A 12 -5.74 -4.26 3.23
C LEU A 12 -5.08 -5.65 3.21
N GLY A 13 -5.84 -6.69 2.85
CA GLY A 13 -5.34 -8.06 2.78
C GLY A 13 -4.23 -8.22 1.74
N GLY A 14 -4.42 -7.65 0.55
CA GLY A 14 -3.41 -7.59 -0.49
C GLY A 14 -2.17 -6.82 -0.06
N GLY A 15 -2.34 -5.66 0.60
CA GLY A 15 -1.24 -4.89 1.17
C GLY A 15 -0.43 -5.67 2.20
N VAL A 16 -1.08 -6.37 3.13
CA VAL A 16 -0.42 -7.25 4.11
C VAL A 16 0.33 -8.37 3.41
N LEU A 17 -0.28 -9.04 2.43
CA LEU A 17 0.37 -10.11 1.68
C LEU A 17 1.61 -9.61 0.93
N LEU A 18 1.51 -8.46 0.26
CA LEU A 18 2.65 -7.82 -0.39
C LEU A 18 3.74 -7.45 0.60
N LEU A 19 3.39 -6.98 1.80
CA LEU A 19 4.35 -6.66 2.86
C LEU A 19 5.08 -7.92 3.35
N LEU A 20 4.38 -9.04 3.49
CA LEU A 20 5.00 -10.33 3.84
C LEU A 20 5.96 -10.82 2.74
N ILE A 21 5.54 -10.76 1.47
CA ILE A 21 6.39 -11.09 0.32
C ILE A 21 7.63 -10.19 0.31
N LEU A 22 7.46 -8.90 0.59
CA LEU A 22 8.55 -7.95 0.64
C LEU A 22 9.52 -8.23 1.79
N CYS A 23 9.03 -8.61 2.96
CA CYS A 23 9.87 -9.05 4.06
C CYS A 23 10.67 -10.32 3.71
N LEU A 24 10.08 -11.26 2.96
CA LEU A 24 10.83 -12.39 2.41
C LEU A 24 11.88 -11.95 1.40
N GLY A 25 11.50 -11.13 0.43
CA GLY A 25 12.40 -10.65 -0.62
C GLY A 25 13.56 -9.81 -0.08
N ALA A 26 13.32 -8.98 0.94
CA ALA A 26 14.33 -8.15 1.59
C ALA A 26 15.46 -8.95 2.24
N GLN A 27 15.18 -10.18 2.68
CA GLN A 27 16.19 -11.09 3.20
C GLN A 27 17.10 -11.64 2.09
N ASN A 28 16.64 -11.65 0.85
CA ASN A 28 17.39 -12.12 -0.31
C ASN A 28 18.18 -11.00 -1.03
N LEU A 29 17.94 -9.74 -0.66
CA LEU A 29 18.60 -8.59 -1.29
C LEU A 29 19.96 -8.31 -0.63
N ASP A 30 21.00 -8.37 -1.44
CA ASP A 30 22.38 -8.08 -1.01
C ASP A 30 22.67 -6.56 -0.97
N GLN A 31 22.03 -5.79 -1.87
CA GLN A 31 22.30 -4.37 -2.02
C GLN A 31 21.62 -3.54 -0.92
N ARG A 32 22.43 -3.09 0.04
CA ARG A 32 22.02 -2.23 1.17
C ARG A 32 22.44 -0.80 0.93
N THR A 33 21.49 0.14 1.11
CA THR A 33 21.74 1.57 0.96
C THR A 33 21.38 2.29 2.26
N ARG A 34 22.18 3.29 2.63
CA ARG A 34 21.82 4.27 3.67
C ARG A 34 21.18 5.48 3.01
N LEU A 35 19.97 5.82 3.42
CA LEU A 35 19.33 7.06 3.00
C LEU A 35 19.81 8.20 3.90
N ASN A 36 20.14 9.33 3.30
CA ASN A 36 20.36 10.57 4.04
C ASN A 36 19.06 11.38 4.00
N LEU A 37 18.46 11.59 5.17
CA LEU A 37 17.18 12.30 5.32
C LEU A 37 17.38 13.81 5.57
N GLY A 38 18.62 14.30 5.51
CA GLY A 38 18.97 15.70 5.77
C GLY A 38 19.23 16.02 7.24
N PHE A 39 18.56 15.33 8.17
CA PHE A 39 18.79 15.42 9.63
C PHE A 39 19.51 14.19 10.21
N GLY A 40 19.92 13.25 9.36
CA GLY A 40 20.61 12.03 9.76
C GLY A 40 20.62 10.98 8.65
N ARG A 41 21.33 9.89 8.89
CA ARG A 41 21.33 8.71 8.01
C ARG A 41 20.46 7.62 8.60
N THR A 42 19.73 6.90 7.74
CA THR A 42 18.99 5.70 8.14
C THR A 42 19.95 4.55 8.41
N ALA A 43 19.42 3.50 9.06
CA ALA A 43 20.04 2.19 9.01
C ALA A 43 20.19 1.69 7.55
N GLU A 44 21.11 0.74 7.33
CA GLU A 44 21.28 0.07 6.04
C GLU A 44 20.04 -0.77 5.73
N LEU A 45 19.23 -0.25 4.81
CA LEU A 45 18.01 -0.89 4.36
C LEU A 45 18.21 -1.38 2.92
N PRO A 46 17.67 -2.55 2.54
CA PRO A 46 17.69 -2.99 1.16
C PRO A 46 16.92 -1.99 0.28
N THR A 47 17.49 -1.58 -0.85
CA THR A 47 16.84 -0.59 -1.73
C THR A 47 15.47 -1.09 -2.24
N GLY A 48 15.39 -2.38 -2.57
CA GLY A 48 14.13 -3.02 -2.98
C GLY A 48 13.08 -3.06 -1.87
N PHE A 49 13.48 -3.14 -0.59
CA PHE A 49 12.57 -3.07 0.54
C PHE A 49 11.91 -1.68 0.64
N LEU A 50 12.69 -0.60 0.49
CA LEU A 50 12.17 0.77 0.52
C LEU A 50 11.16 1.04 -0.62
N LEU A 51 11.47 0.58 -1.83
CA LEU A 51 10.56 0.68 -2.98
C LEU A 51 9.29 -0.14 -2.75
N GLY A 52 9.41 -1.35 -2.22
CA GLY A 52 8.25 -2.19 -1.94
C GLY A 52 7.35 -1.62 -0.84
N VAL A 53 7.90 -1.02 0.21
CA VAL A 53 7.09 -0.36 1.25
C VAL A 53 6.27 0.77 0.65
N SER A 54 6.90 1.57 -0.23
CA SER A 54 6.21 2.66 -0.95
C SER A 54 5.06 2.13 -1.82
N LEU A 55 5.27 1.00 -2.51
CA LEU A 55 4.23 0.32 -3.29
C LEU A 55 3.07 -0.16 -2.40
N VAL A 56 3.37 -0.83 -1.28
CA VAL A 56 2.35 -1.33 -0.34
C VAL A 56 1.49 -0.19 0.19
N ILE A 57 2.11 0.93 0.59
CA ILE A 57 1.39 2.13 1.03
C ILE A 57 0.48 2.63 -0.10
N GLY A 58 0.98 2.72 -1.34
CA GLY A 58 0.19 3.12 -2.49
C GLY A 58 -1.03 2.22 -2.74
N VAL A 59 -0.88 0.89 -2.64
CA VAL A 59 -1.98 -0.07 -2.79
C VAL A 59 -3.04 0.12 -1.72
N ILE A 60 -2.63 0.26 -0.45
CA ILE A 60 -3.56 0.45 0.67
C ILE A 60 -4.29 1.78 0.54
N SER A 61 -3.56 2.88 0.34
CA SER A 61 -4.13 4.23 0.23
C SER A 61 -5.03 4.38 -0.99
N GLY A 62 -4.60 3.89 -2.16
CA GLY A 62 -5.40 3.91 -3.39
C GLY A 62 -6.66 3.05 -3.28
N GLY A 63 -6.55 1.88 -2.64
CA GLY A 63 -7.68 1.02 -2.33
C GLY A 63 -8.71 1.67 -1.40
N ALA A 64 -8.23 2.30 -0.33
CA ALA A 64 -9.07 3.04 0.61
C ALA A 64 -9.76 4.23 -0.07
N ALA A 65 -9.03 5.02 -0.86
CA ALA A 65 -9.60 6.12 -1.64
C ALA A 65 -10.68 5.62 -2.62
N SER A 66 -10.42 4.52 -3.32
CA SER A 66 -11.39 3.91 -4.25
C SER A 66 -12.65 3.43 -3.52
N ALA A 67 -12.51 2.84 -2.34
CA ALA A 67 -13.64 2.41 -1.52
C ALA A 67 -14.49 3.59 -1.03
N LEU A 68 -13.89 4.75 -0.78
CA LEU A 68 -14.59 5.98 -0.40
C LEU A 68 -15.30 6.64 -1.59
N LEU A 69 -14.64 6.69 -2.75
CA LEU A 69 -15.13 7.40 -3.93
C LEU A 69 -16.16 6.61 -4.74
N VAL A 70 -16.27 5.29 -4.56
CA VAL A 70 -17.23 4.49 -5.33
C VAL A 70 -18.67 4.95 -5.01
N PRO A 71 -19.49 5.33 -6.01
CA PRO A 71 -20.83 5.86 -5.79
C PRO A 71 -21.73 4.86 -5.05
N GLY A 72 -22.57 5.39 -4.15
CA GLY A 72 -23.64 4.61 -3.52
C GLY A 72 -24.84 4.50 -4.48
N ARG A 73 -25.65 3.45 -4.36
CA ARG A 73 -26.86 3.27 -5.17
C ARG A 73 -27.86 4.44 -5.01
N ASP A 74 -27.91 5.06 -3.82
CA ASP A 74 -28.73 6.26 -3.57
C ASP A 74 -28.24 7.52 -4.30
N GLN A 75 -26.93 7.65 -4.58
CA GLN A 75 -26.39 8.82 -5.28
C GLN A 75 -26.58 8.73 -6.81
N ALA A 76 -26.84 7.54 -7.33
CA ALA A 76 -27.13 7.33 -8.75
C ALA A 76 -28.58 7.70 -9.11
N SER A 77 -29.52 7.51 -8.18
CA SER A 77 -30.95 7.74 -8.42
C SER A 77 -31.36 9.22 -8.34
N GLY A 78 -30.56 10.10 -7.74
CA GLY A 78 -30.82 11.55 -7.68
C GLY A 78 -30.28 12.34 -8.88
N ARG A 79 -29.84 11.66 -9.95
CA ARG A 79 -29.29 12.25 -11.18
C ARG A 79 -30.16 11.98 -12.42
N GLU A 80 -31.35 11.44 -12.22
CA GLU A 80 -32.35 11.16 -13.27
C GLU A 80 -33.46 12.20 -13.26
#